data_AF-A0A939CBC7-F1
#
_entry.id   AF-A0A939CBC7-F1
#
_cell.length_a   1.000
_cell.length_b   1.000
_cell.length_c   1.000
_cell.angle_alpha   90.00
_cell.angle_beta   90.00
_cell.angle_gamma   90.00
#
_symmetry.space_group_name_H-M   'P 1'
#
loop_
_entity.id
_entity.type
_entity.pdbx_description
1 polymer ?
#
loop_
_entity_poly.entity_id
_entity_poly.type
_entity_poly.pdbx_seq_one_letter_code
_entity_poly.pdbx_strand_id
1 'polypeptide(L)'
;VFTQAVVDGDVGRQLYASPELIKDLKEKNLLRDTVLVGLGTNGSFTEAQFDSFMNEIGDRKVYWINVRVPTQRWQNEVNRMLERMAEKYDNMTLIDWYDLSNDQESWFYEDRVHPNPDGMDQYVKLVAQTILQEE
;
A
#
# COMPACT_ATOMS: atom_id res chain seq x y z
N VAL A 1 15.41 5.91 5.75
CA VAL A 1 15.37 4.54 6.30
C VAL A 1 15.65 3.48 5.24
N PHE A 2 15.02 3.51 4.05
CA PHE A 2 15.30 2.56 2.96
C PHE A 2 16.10 3.20 1.82
N THR A 3 17.43 3.25 1.93
CA THR A 3 18.29 3.95 0.95
C THR A 3 18.47 3.22 -0.38
N GLN A 4 18.10 1.94 -0.45
CA GLN A 4 18.21 1.10 -1.65
C GLN A 4 16.83 0.76 -2.26
N ALA A 5 15.76 1.38 -1.76
CA ALA A 5 14.42 1.14 -2.29
C ALA A 5 14.31 1.60 -3.74
N VAL A 6 13.67 0.77 -4.58
CA VAL A 6 13.17 1.19 -5.88
C VAL A 6 11.77 1.75 -5.65
N VAL A 7 11.55 3.02 -6.00
CA VAL A 7 10.27 3.70 -5.79
C VAL A 7 9.60 3.92 -7.14
N ASP A 8 8.39 3.38 -7.28
CA ASP A 8 7.55 3.58 -8.46
C ASP A 8 6.15 4.01 -8.02
N GLY A 9 5.84 5.30 -8.21
CA GLY A 9 4.57 5.90 -7.84
C GLY A 9 4.03 6.76 -8.97
N ASP A 10 2.71 6.76 -9.14
CA ASP A 10 2.02 7.56 -10.15
C ASP A 10 0.66 8.06 -9.62
N VAL A 11 0.32 9.29 -9.98
CA VAL A 11 -0.90 9.96 -9.51
C VAL A 11 -2.11 9.29 -10.14
N GLY A 12 -3.06 8.84 -9.31
CA GLY A 12 -4.29 8.23 -9.80
C GLY A 12 -4.15 6.75 -10.19
N ARG A 13 -2.97 6.13 -9.99
CA ARG A 13 -2.76 4.71 -10.32
C ARG A 13 -3.79 3.81 -9.65
N GLN A 14 -4.33 2.90 -10.44
CA GLN A 14 -5.32 1.90 -10.04
C GLN A 14 -4.67 0.51 -9.99
N LEU A 15 -5.23 -0.40 -9.17
CA LEU A 15 -4.64 -1.73 -8.98
C LEU A 15 -4.54 -2.53 -10.29
N TYR A 16 -5.53 -2.41 -11.17
CA TYR A 16 -5.56 -3.14 -12.44
C TYR A 16 -4.39 -2.82 -13.39
N ALA A 17 -3.69 -1.70 -13.20
CA ALA A 17 -2.51 -1.34 -14.00
C ALA A 17 -1.23 -2.04 -13.52
N SER A 18 -1.25 -2.63 -12.33
CA SER A 18 -0.06 -3.18 -11.68
C SER A 18 0.54 -4.41 -12.37
N PRO A 19 -0.23 -5.35 -12.95
CA PRO A 19 0.36 -6.55 -13.57
C PRO A 19 1.39 -6.25 -14.67
N GLU A 20 1.12 -5.26 -15.53
CA GLU A 20 2.06 -4.85 -16.59
C GLU A 20 3.31 -4.17 -16.00
N LEU A 21 3.12 -3.28 -15.01
CA LEU A 21 4.22 -2.66 -14.28
C LEU A 21 5.12 -3.69 -13.59
N ILE A 22 4.53 -4.68 -12.91
CA ILE A 22 5.28 -5.73 -12.22
C ILE A 22 6.13 -6.53 -13.21
N LYS A 23 5.63 -6.81 -14.41
CA LYS A 23 6.39 -7.49 -15.48
C LYS A 23 7.58 -6.65 -15.92
N ASP A 24 7.38 -5.37 -16.21
CA ASP A 24 8.46 -4.44 -16.58
C ASP A 24 9.53 -4.34 -15.49
N LEU A 25 9.13 -4.26 -14.22
CA LEU A 25 10.07 -4.25 -13.08
C LEU A 25 10.84 -5.57 -12.94
N LYS A 26 10.23 -6.73 -13.21
CA LYS A 26 10.93 -8.03 -13.25
C LYS A 26 11.96 -8.07 -14.36
N GLU A 27 11.57 -7.67 -15.58
CA GLU A 27 12.45 -7.66 -16.75
C GLU A 27 13.68 -6.77 -16.56
N LYS A 28 13.50 -5.64 -15.86
CA LYS A 28 14.57 -4.70 -15.50
C LYS A 28 15.36 -5.10 -14.25
N ASN A 29 15.05 -6.23 -13.62
CA ASN A 29 15.63 -6.66 -12.34
C ASN A 29 15.49 -5.60 -11.22
N LEU A 30 14.37 -4.89 -11.22
CA LEU A 30 14.02 -3.84 -10.26
C LEU A 30 13.02 -4.30 -9.20
N LEU A 31 12.26 -5.37 -9.47
CA LEU A 31 11.35 -5.96 -8.48
C LEU A 31 12.10 -6.78 -7.43
N ARG A 32 12.22 -6.24 -6.22
CA ARG A 32 12.90 -6.86 -5.08
C ARG A 32 12.04 -7.92 -4.39
N ASP A 33 12.63 -8.64 -3.44
CA ASP A 33 11.96 -9.72 -2.68
C ASP A 33 10.95 -9.20 -1.66
N THR A 34 11.03 -7.91 -1.32
CA THR A 34 10.08 -7.21 -0.45
C THR A 34 9.42 -6.10 -1.26
N VAL A 35 8.08 -6.08 -1.26
CA VAL A 35 7.26 -5.16 -2.04
C VAL A 35 6.32 -4.41 -1.10
N LEU A 36 6.44 -3.08 -1.08
CA LEU A 36 5.53 -2.20 -0.35
C LEU A 36 4.48 -1.63 -1.30
N VAL A 37 3.20 -1.74 -0.95
CA VAL A 37 2.06 -1.34 -1.78
C VAL A 37 1.23 -0.29 -1.06
N GLY A 38 1.01 0.85 -1.73
CA GLY A 38 0.15 1.94 -1.26
C GLY A 38 -1.00 2.24 -2.24
N LEU A 39 -1.72 1.20 -2.66
CA LEU A 39 -2.83 1.31 -3.62
C LEU A 39 -4.19 1.17 -2.91
N GLY A 40 -5.18 1.91 -3.40
CA GLY A 40 -6.55 1.96 -2.87
C GLY A 40 -7.07 3.38 -2.57
N THR A 41 -6.16 4.34 -2.39
CA THR A 41 -6.54 5.75 -2.15
C THR A 41 -7.30 6.34 -3.33
N ASN A 42 -6.86 6.01 -4.55
CA ASN A 42 -7.39 6.58 -5.80
C ASN A 42 -8.60 5.81 -6.36
N GLY A 43 -9.02 4.71 -5.76
CA GLY A 43 -10.14 3.90 -6.24
C GLY A 43 -10.19 2.53 -5.60
N SER A 44 -11.38 1.92 -5.63
CA SER A 44 -11.56 0.53 -5.20
C SER A 44 -11.01 -0.46 -6.24
N PHE A 45 -10.92 -1.71 -5.81
CA PHE A 45 -10.49 -2.82 -6.65
C PHE A 45 -11.26 -4.08 -6.30
N THR A 46 -11.33 -4.99 -7.27
CA THR A 46 -11.97 -6.30 -7.09
C THR A 46 -10.96 -7.31 -6.56
N GLU A 47 -11.46 -8.39 -5.94
CA GLU A 47 -10.62 -9.51 -5.53
C GLU A 47 -9.85 -10.11 -6.72
N ALA A 48 -10.47 -10.22 -7.91
CA ALA A 48 -9.78 -10.71 -9.10
C ALA A 48 -8.58 -9.82 -9.53
N GLN A 49 -8.68 -8.50 -9.36
CA GLN A 49 -7.56 -7.59 -9.60
C GLN A 49 -6.45 -7.78 -8.56
N PHE A 50 -6.82 -8.00 -7.30
CA PHE A 50 -5.88 -8.31 -6.22
C PHE A 50 -5.16 -9.64 -6.45
N ASP A 51 -5.91 -10.67 -6.82
CA ASP A 51 -5.35 -11.99 -7.14
C ASP A 51 -4.40 -11.92 -8.34
N SER A 52 -4.76 -11.15 -9.38
CA SER A 52 -3.85 -10.90 -10.51
C SER A 52 -2.58 -10.17 -10.09
N PHE A 53 -2.66 -9.24 -9.12
CA PHE A 53 -1.49 -8.58 -8.56
C PHE A 53 -0.61 -9.59 -7.82
N MET A 54 -1.18 -10.34 -6.87
CA MET A 54 -0.43 -11.30 -6.05
C MET A 54 0.19 -12.42 -6.89
N ASN A 55 -0.52 -12.91 -7.91
CA ASN A 55 0.01 -13.88 -8.86
C ASN A 55 1.25 -13.35 -9.61
N GLU A 56 1.23 -12.07 -10.00
CA GLU A 56 2.40 -11.47 -10.62
C GLU A 56 3.51 -11.16 -9.62
N ILE A 57 3.21 -10.92 -8.34
CA ILE A 57 4.26 -10.78 -7.33
C ILE A 57 4.98 -12.12 -7.07
N GLY A 58 4.23 -13.23 -7.04
CA GLY A 58 4.74 -14.55 -6.66
C GLY A 58 5.04 -14.64 -5.17
N ASP A 59 6.06 -15.42 -4.79
CA ASP A 59 6.37 -15.75 -3.39
C ASP A 59 7.07 -14.63 -2.58
N ARG A 60 7.13 -13.41 -3.13
CA ARG A 60 7.78 -12.26 -2.48
C ARG A 60 6.98 -11.81 -1.26
N LYS A 61 7.65 -11.20 -0.28
CA LYS A 61 6.98 -10.55 0.86
C LYS A 61 6.25 -9.30 0.38
N VAL A 62 4.97 -9.18 0.71
CA VAL A 62 4.13 -8.03 0.38
C VAL A 62 3.75 -7.32 1.66
N TYR A 63 4.04 -6.03 1.73
CA TYR A 63 3.53 -5.14 2.75
C TYR A 63 2.51 -4.22 2.09
N TRP A 64 1.26 -4.22 2.54
CA TRP A 64 0.22 -3.36 1.96
C TRP A 64 -0.27 -2.36 2.99
N ILE A 65 -0.35 -1.09 2.62
CA ILE A 65 -0.78 -0.02 3.51
C ILE A 65 -2.27 0.23 3.28
N ASN A 66 -3.09 0.09 4.32
CA ASN A 66 -4.51 0.43 4.21
C ASN A 66 -4.73 1.95 4.09
N VAL A 67 -5.95 2.36 3.73
CA VAL A 67 -6.17 3.73 3.24
C VAL A 67 -6.98 4.56 4.21
N ARG A 68 -6.61 5.83 4.34
CA ARG A 68 -7.42 6.89 4.94
C ARG A 68 -7.75 7.92 3.87
N VAL A 69 -9.01 7.95 3.47
CA VAL A 69 -9.56 8.80 2.42
C VAL A 69 -11.02 9.13 2.79
N PRO A 70 -11.23 9.94 3.86
CA PRO A 70 -12.55 10.14 4.47
C PRO A 70 -13.55 10.86 3.54
N THR A 71 -13.05 11.44 2.45
CA THR A 71 -13.84 12.12 1.42
C THR A 71 -14.43 11.17 0.39
N GLN A 72 -14.05 9.88 0.39
CA GLN A 72 -14.45 8.92 -0.64
C GLN A 72 -15.23 7.73 -0.08
N ARG A 73 -16.28 7.34 -0.79
CA ARG A 73 -17.22 6.29 -0.34
C ARG A 73 -16.60 4.89 -0.28
N TRP A 74 -15.52 4.66 -1.03
CA TRP A 74 -14.89 3.35 -1.14
C TRP A 74 -13.88 3.04 -0.03
N GLN A 75 -13.51 4.01 0.82
CA GLN A 75 -12.49 3.80 1.88
C GLN A 75 -12.73 2.50 2.67
N ASN A 76 -13.94 2.36 3.22
CA ASN A 76 -14.29 1.24 4.08
C ASN A 76 -14.46 -0.07 3.28
N GLU A 77 -14.73 0.01 1.97
CA GLU A 77 -14.74 -1.16 1.10
C GLU A 77 -13.31 -1.65 0.85
N VAL A 78 -12.39 -0.74 0.55
CA VAL A 78 -10.97 -1.03 0.33
C VAL A 78 -10.34 -1.61 1.59
N ASN A 79 -10.50 -0.99 2.76
CA ASN A 79 -9.89 -1.49 4.00
C ASN A 79 -10.40 -2.90 4.36
N ARG A 80 -11.71 -3.15 4.22
CA ARG A 80 -12.28 -4.51 4.40
C ARG A 80 -11.78 -5.52 3.37
N MET A 81 -11.50 -5.08 2.13
CA MET A 81 -10.89 -5.96 1.12
C MET A 81 -9.46 -6.31 1.53
N LEU A 82 -8.67 -5.33 1.98
CA LEU A 82 -7.29 -5.53 2.40
C LEU A 82 -7.17 -6.44 3.61
N GLU A 83 -8.05 -6.30 4.61
CA GLU A 83 -8.14 -7.22 5.75
C GLU A 83 -8.37 -8.66 5.28
N ARG A 84 -9.37 -8.89 4.43
CA ARG A 84 -9.66 -10.23 3.87
C ARG A 84 -8.50 -10.79 3.05
N MET A 85 -7.79 -9.95 2.29
CA MET A 85 -6.67 -10.42 1.49
C MET A 85 -5.44 -10.74 2.33
N ALA A 86 -5.21 -10.02 3.44
CA ALA A 86 -4.16 -10.34 4.39
C ALA A 86 -4.42 -11.69 5.10
N GLU A 87 -5.69 -12.07 5.30
CA GLU A 87 -6.05 -13.41 5.79
C GLU A 87 -5.88 -14.51 4.72
N LYS A 88 -6.01 -14.16 3.44
CA LYS A 88 -5.93 -15.08 2.30
C LYS A 88 -4.49 -15.38 1.87
N TYR A 89 -3.58 -14.41 1.98
CA TYR A 89 -2.22 -14.50 1.48
C TYR A 89 -1.19 -14.49 2.62
N ASP A 90 -0.60 -15.66 2.90
CA ASP A 90 0.41 -15.81 3.96
C ASP A 90 1.67 -14.96 3.77
N ASN A 91 1.96 -14.53 2.52
CA ASN A 91 3.08 -13.66 2.20
C ASN A 91 2.72 -12.17 2.21
N MET A 92 1.54 -11.79 2.70
CA MET A 92 1.07 -10.41 2.81
C MET A 92 0.92 -9.98 4.28
N THR A 93 1.58 -8.87 4.63
CA THR A 93 1.38 -8.16 5.89
C THR A 93 0.64 -6.85 5.65
N LEU A 94 -0.45 -6.62 6.38
CA LEU A 94 -1.20 -5.35 6.35
C LEU A 94 -0.58 -4.34 7.32
N ILE A 95 -0.26 -3.15 6.81
CA ILE A 95 0.19 -1.99 7.58
C ILE A 95 -1.01 -1.08 7.85
N ASP A 96 -1.33 -0.90 9.13
CA ASP A 96 -2.53 -0.17 9.57
C ASP A 96 -2.29 1.33 9.71
N TRP A 97 -2.24 2.02 8.57
CA TRP A 97 -2.20 3.47 8.51
C TRP A 97 -3.55 4.11 8.89
N TYR A 98 -4.66 3.44 8.56
CA TYR A 98 -6.00 3.94 8.79
C TYR A 98 -6.23 4.20 10.28
N ASP A 99 -6.09 3.20 11.15
CA ASP A 99 -6.37 3.38 12.58
C ASP A 99 -5.35 4.33 13.24
N LEU A 100 -4.07 4.26 12.84
CA LEU A 100 -3.04 5.17 13.36
C LEU A 100 -3.36 6.65 13.05
N SER A 101 -3.90 6.91 11.87
CA SER A 101 -4.07 8.28 11.36
C SER A 101 -5.50 8.81 11.43
N ASN A 102 -6.50 7.96 11.76
CA ASN A 102 -7.91 8.30 11.61
C ASN A 102 -8.30 9.60 12.34
N ASP A 103 -7.85 9.70 13.60
CA ASP A 103 -8.11 10.81 14.51
C ASP A 103 -7.04 11.92 14.48
N GLN A 104 -6.08 11.83 13.55
CA GLN A 104 -4.92 12.74 13.49
C GLN A 104 -5.11 13.80 12.39
N GLU A 105 -6.14 14.64 12.49
CA GLU A 105 -6.44 15.63 11.45
C GLU A 105 -5.27 16.58 11.14
N SER A 106 -4.45 16.90 12.14
CA SER A 106 -3.27 17.76 11.98
C SER A 106 -2.15 17.12 11.15
N TRP A 107 -2.22 15.83 10.82
CA TRP A 107 -1.25 15.14 9.97
C TRP A 107 -1.55 15.28 8.48
N PHE A 108 -2.64 15.95 8.11
CA PHE A 108 -3.10 16.03 6.73
C PHE A 108 -3.20 17.48 6.25
N TYR A 109 -3.11 17.66 4.93
CA TYR A 109 -3.50 18.90 4.28
C TYR A 109 -5.04 19.06 4.28
N GLU A 110 -5.52 20.19 3.78
CA GLU A 110 -6.95 20.55 3.77
C GLU A 110 -7.84 19.54 3.04
N ASP A 111 -7.30 18.79 2.08
CA ASP A 111 -8.04 17.73 1.38
C ASP A 111 -8.32 16.48 2.22
N ARG A 112 -7.69 16.37 3.41
CA ARG A 112 -7.82 15.28 4.38
C ARG A 112 -7.36 13.91 3.86
N VAL A 113 -6.63 13.86 2.75
CA VAL A 113 -6.11 12.65 2.12
C VAL A 113 -4.59 12.66 2.10
N HIS A 114 -3.98 13.76 1.64
CA HIS A 114 -2.53 13.87 1.56
C HIS A 114 -1.98 14.22 2.94
N PRO A 115 -1.05 13.41 3.49
CA PRO A 115 -0.40 13.79 4.72
C PRO A 115 0.45 15.05 4.50
N ASN A 116 0.72 15.81 5.55
CA ASN A 116 1.69 16.91 5.56
C ASN A 116 3.05 16.39 6.08
N PRO A 117 4.10 17.21 6.24
CA PRO A 117 5.40 16.71 6.70
C PRO A 117 5.34 15.90 8.01
N ASP A 118 4.56 16.35 9.00
CA ASP A 118 4.41 15.64 10.27
C ASP A 118 3.73 14.27 10.06
N GLY A 119 2.67 14.23 9.25
CA GLY A 119 2.00 12.97 8.89
C GLY A 119 2.91 12.02 8.10
N MET A 120 3.77 12.56 7.24
CA MET A 120 4.74 11.79 6.47
C MET A 120 5.79 11.14 7.36
N ASP A 121 6.25 11.84 8.39
CA ASP A 121 7.18 11.28 9.37
C ASP A 121 6.54 10.09 10.11
N GLN A 122 5.26 10.19 10.49
CA GLN A 122 4.54 9.08 11.12
C GLN A 122 4.28 7.92 10.15
N TYR A 123 3.93 8.22 8.90
CA TYR A 123 3.73 7.23 7.85
C TYR A 123 5.00 6.41 7.61
N VAL A 124 6.14 7.08 7.42
CA VAL A 124 7.43 6.41 7.19
C VAL A 124 7.86 5.64 8.43
N LYS A 125 7.62 6.16 9.64
CA LYS A 125 7.93 5.46 10.89
C LYS A 125 7.12 4.18 11.03
N LEU A 126 5.81 4.20 10.77
CA LEU A 126 4.95 3.03 10.80
C LEU A 126 5.47 1.95 9.83
N VAL A 127 5.67 2.32 8.56
CA VAL A 127 6.19 1.40 7.53
C VAL A 127 7.54 0.81 7.94
N ALA A 128 8.46 1.65 8.41
CA ALA A 128 9.78 1.22 8.85
C ALA A 128 9.71 0.23 10.02
N GLN A 129 8.86 0.51 11.00
CA GLN A 129 8.68 -0.37 12.15
C GLN A 129 8.13 -1.72 11.74
N THR A 130 7.12 -1.77 10.87
CA THR A 130 6.54 -3.05 10.42
C THR A 130 7.55 -3.87 9.60
N ILE A 131 8.21 -3.26 8.61
CA ILE A 131 9.15 -3.99 7.74
C ILE A 131 10.37 -4.48 8.53
N LEU A 132 10.95 -3.63 9.41
CA LEU A 132 12.18 -3.97 10.12
C LEU A 132 11.97 -4.82 11.38
N GLN A 133 10.74 -4.96 11.88
CA GLN A 133 10.43 -5.90 12.99
C GLN A 133 10.19 -7.33 12.51
N GLU A 134 9.88 -7.53 11.23
CA GLU A 134 9.62 -8.83 10.61
C GLU A 134 10.82 -9.38 9.80
N GLU A 135 11.97 -8.70 9.87
CA GLU A 135 13.29 -9.21 9.45
C GLU A 135 14.01 -9.91 10.62
#